data_AF-X1C5G9-F1
#
_entry.id   AF-X1C5G9-F1
#
_cell.length_a   1.000
_cell.length_b   1.000
_cell.length_c   1.000
_cell.angle_alpha   90.00
_cell.angle_beta   90.00
_cell.angle_gamma   90.00
#
_symmetry.space_group_name_H-M   'P 1'
#
loop_
_entity.id
_entity.type
_entity.pdbx_description
1 polymer ?
#
loop_
_entity_poly.entity_id
_entity_poly.type
_entity_poly.pdbx_seq_one_letter_code
_entity_poly.pdbx_strand_id
1 'polypeptide(L)'
;EDLLNPNKIDFIRRCTKKEDALEILDYLLKRNELNFQDYNALKNRLKEEGGLKKIIAECGGLKTPGYYERKFPRKINILNSDQSKNESLD
;
A
#
# COMPACT_ATOMS: atom_id res chain seq x y z
N GLU A 1 2.95 9.65 -4.98
CA GLU A 1 3.64 8.50 -5.60
C GLU A 1 3.21 7.12 -5.10
N ASP A 2 3.02 6.90 -3.79
CA ASP A 2 2.61 5.61 -3.17
C ASP A 2 1.39 4.86 -3.77
N LEU A 3 0.51 5.55 -4.51
CA LEU A 3 -0.72 4.96 -5.06
C LEU A 3 -0.51 4.34 -6.44
N LEU A 4 0.40 4.88 -7.25
CA LEU A 4 0.63 4.42 -8.62
C LEU A 4 1.68 3.30 -8.69
N ASN A 5 2.72 3.36 -7.85
CA ASN A 5 3.81 2.38 -7.82
C ASN A 5 4.01 1.92 -6.36
N PRO A 6 3.21 0.97 -5.87
CA PRO A 6 3.40 0.43 -4.52
C PRO A 6 4.80 -0.20 -4.43
N ASN A 7 5.52 0.11 -3.36
CA ASN A 7 6.85 -0.45 -3.13
C ASN A 7 6.72 -1.91 -2.68
N LYS A 8 7.78 -2.72 -2.83
CA LYS A 8 7.83 -4.13 -2.38
C LYS A 8 7.33 -4.33 -0.94
N ILE A 9 7.63 -3.36 -0.08
CA ILE A 9 7.22 -3.32 1.31
C ILE A 9 5.71 -3.10 1.50
N ASP A 10 5.03 -2.39 0.60
CA ASP A 10 3.58 -2.16 0.71
C ASP A 10 2.77 -3.43 0.57
N PHE A 11 3.26 -4.40 -0.20
CA PHE A 11 2.68 -5.73 -0.30
C PHE A 11 2.85 -6.51 1.02
N ILE A 12 4.04 -6.46 1.63
CA ILE A 12 4.32 -7.09 2.93
C ILE A 12 3.44 -6.48 4.03
N ARG A 13 3.19 -5.16 3.98
CA ARG A 13 2.32 -4.43 4.92
C ARG A 13 0.85 -4.79 4.86
N ARG A 14 0.44 -5.65 3.93
CA ARG A 14 -0.91 -6.25 3.86
C ARG A 14 -0.95 -7.70 4.33
N CYS A 15 0.20 -8.34 4.52
CA CYS A 15 0.27 -9.73 4.93
C CYS A 15 -0.05 -9.87 6.41
N THR A 16 -0.90 -10.84 6.75
CA THR A 16 -1.20 -11.21 8.14
C THR A 16 -0.39 -12.42 8.60
N LYS A 17 0.07 -13.26 7.66
CA LYS A 17 0.86 -14.46 7.92
C LYS A 17 2.25 -14.32 7.31
N LYS A 18 3.21 -15.01 7.94
CA LYS A 18 4.60 -15.08 7.45
C LYS A 18 4.68 -15.81 6.11
N GLU A 19 3.83 -16.82 5.88
CA GLU A 19 3.82 -17.58 4.63
C GLU A 19 3.46 -16.68 3.45
N ASP A 20 2.38 -15.89 3.58
CA ASP A 20 1.95 -14.93 2.55
C ASP A 20 3.07 -13.93 2.22
N ALA A 21 3.76 -13.41 3.23
CA ALA A 21 4.86 -12.47 3.04
C ALA A 21 6.04 -13.11 2.28
N LEU A 22 6.33 -14.39 2.54
CA LEU A 22 7.37 -15.13 1.84
C LEU A 22 6.99 -15.41 0.38
N GLU A 23 5.73 -15.75 0.10
CA GLU A 23 5.23 -15.91 -1.28
C GLU A 23 5.34 -14.61 -2.07
N ILE A 24 4.97 -13.48 -1.46
CA ILE A 24 5.10 -12.15 -2.09
C ILE A 24 6.56 -11.85 -2.42
N LEU A 25 7.49 -12.11 -1.49
CA LEU A 25 8.92 -11.92 -1.73
C LEU A 25 9.44 -12.80 -2.87
N ASP A 26 8.99 -14.06 -2.93
CA ASP A 26 9.37 -15.00 -3.99
C ASP A 26 8.84 -14.55 -5.35
N TYR A 27 7.60 -14.07 -5.39
CA TYR A 27 6.98 -13.49 -6.58
C TYR A 27 7.73 -12.25 -7.10
N LEU A 28 8.11 -11.34 -6.20
CA LEU A 28 8.87 -10.14 -6.55
C LEU A 28 10.29 -10.47 -7.04
N LEU A 29 10.94 -11.47 -6.43
CA LEU A 29 12.24 -11.97 -6.87
C LEU A 29 12.16 -12.57 -8.29
N LYS A 30 11.15 -13.40 -8.56
CA LYS A 30 10.90 -13.98 -9.89
C LYS A 30 10.68 -12.93 -10.97
N ARG A 31 10.10 -11.78 -10.62
CA ARG A 31 9.87 -10.65 -11.53
C ARG A 31 11.06 -9.69 -11.65
N ASN A 32 12.19 -9.98 -10.98
CA ASN A 32 13.34 -9.07 -10.86
C ASN A 32 12.98 -7.69 -10.27
N GLU A 33 11.86 -7.58 -9.55
CA GLU A 33 11.48 -6.36 -8.80
C GLU A 33 12.16 -6.30 -7.42
N LEU A 34 12.80 -7.40 -7.02
CA LEU A 34 13.57 -7.55 -5.80
C LEU A 34 14.90 -8.22 -6.13
N ASN A 35 16.02 -7.66 -5.66
CA ASN A 35 17.32 -8.30 -5.84
C ASN A 35 17.50 -9.45 -4.83
N PHE A 36 18.41 -10.38 -5.12
CA PHE A 36 18.64 -11.56 -4.29
C PHE A 36 19.18 -11.24 -2.87
N GLN A 37 19.95 -10.16 -2.73
CA GLN A 37 20.52 -9.73 -1.45
C GLN A 37 19.41 -9.19 -0.51
N ASP A 38 18.55 -8.30 -1.01
CA ASP A 38 17.38 -7.77 -0.33
C ASP A 38 16.40 -8.90 0.03
N TYR A 39 16.18 -9.84 -0.90
CA TYR A 39 15.35 -11.02 -0.65
C TYR A 39 15.87 -11.82 0.56
N ASN A 40 17.16 -12.15 0.60
CA ASN A 40 17.72 -12.92 1.70
C ASN A 40 17.68 -12.14 3.03
N ALA A 41 17.95 -10.84 3.00
CA ALA A 41 17.85 -10.00 4.20
C ALA A 41 16.41 -9.98 4.76
N LEU A 42 15.41 -9.77 3.90
CA LEU A 42 13.99 -9.76 4.30
C LEU A 42 13.52 -11.14 4.74
N LYS A 43 13.93 -12.21 4.04
CA LYS A 43 13.61 -13.59 4.40
C LYS A 43 14.15 -13.96 5.77
N ASN A 44 15.38 -13.55 6.10
CA ASN A 44 15.97 -13.79 7.41
C ASN A 44 15.21 -13.05 8.50
N ARG A 45 14.87 -11.77 8.30
CA ARG A 45 14.03 -11.02 9.24
C ARG A 45 12.64 -11.65 9.43
N LEU A 46 12.02 -12.15 8.36
CA LEU A 46 10.70 -12.82 8.45
C LEU A 46 10.73 -14.16 9.20
N LYS A 47 11.89 -14.84 9.25
CA LYS A 47 12.07 -16.08 10.02
C LYS A 47 12.18 -15.83 11.53
N GLU A 48 12.56 -14.63 11.95
CA GLU A 48 12.63 -14.27 13.37
C GLU A 48 11.23 -14.22 14.00
N GLU A 49 11.17 -14.45 15.31
CA GLU A 49 9.91 -14.38 16.04
C GLU A 49 9.31 -12.96 15.97
N GLY A 50 8.09 -12.87 15.45
CA GLY A 50 7.41 -11.60 15.22
C GLY A 50 8.03 -10.73 14.12
N GLY A 51 8.93 -11.26 13.30
CA GLY A 51 9.64 -10.53 12.25
C GLY A 51 8.71 -9.77 11.30
N LEU A 52 7.61 -10.40 10.88
CA LEU A 52 6.58 -9.74 10.07
C LEU A 52 6.00 -8.50 10.78
N LYS A 53 5.63 -8.62 12.06
CA LYS A 53 5.07 -7.50 12.82
C LYS A 53 6.09 -6.36 12.97
N LYS A 54 7.36 -6.70 13.21
CA LYS A 54 8.46 -5.71 13.31
C LYS A 54 8.65 -4.95 12.00
N ILE A 55 8.75 -5.66 10.87
CA ILE A 55 8.88 -5.05 9.53
C ILE A 55 7.69 -4.12 9.26
N ILE A 56 6.46 -4.58 9.55
CA ILE A 56 5.26 -3.77 9.36
C ILE A 56 5.30 -2.52 10.23
N ALA A 57 5.70 -2.63 11.49
CA ALA A 57 5.80 -1.50 12.42
C ALA A 57 6.87 -0.48 11.97
N GLU A 58 8.05 -0.95 11.57
CA GLU A 58 9.15 -0.11 11.05
C GLU A 58 8.74 0.63 9.78
N CYS A 59 7.97 -0.01 8.89
CA CYS A 59 7.56 0.58 7.62
C CYS A 59 6.26 1.39 7.67
N GLY A 60 5.84 1.84 8.87
CA GLY A 60 4.70 2.75 9.04
C GLY A 60 3.36 2.07 9.31
N GLY A 61 3.36 0.83 9.81
CA GLY A 61 2.18 0.11 10.28
C GLY A 61 1.41 -0.66 9.22
N LEU A 62 0.46 -1.48 9.67
CA LEU A 62 -0.37 -2.35 8.84
C LEU A 62 -1.33 -1.50 7.98
N LYS A 63 -1.36 -1.78 6.67
CA LYS A 63 -2.35 -1.17 5.77
C LYS A 63 -3.67 -1.92 5.91
N THR A 64 -4.50 -1.46 6.84
CA THR A 64 -5.86 -1.98 7.03
C THR A 64 -6.74 -1.74 5.80
N PRO A 65 -7.82 -2.52 5.61
CA PRO A 65 -8.82 -2.24 4.59
C PRO A 65 -9.25 -0.76 4.63
N GLY A 66 -9.43 -0.12 3.47
CA GLY A 66 -9.74 1.31 3.41
C GLY A 66 -8.53 2.26 3.59
N TYR A 67 -7.28 1.75 3.69
CA TYR A 67 -6.10 2.60 3.92
C TYR A 67 -5.88 3.62 2.81
N TYR A 68 -6.00 3.20 1.54
CA TYR A 68 -5.72 4.08 0.40
C TYR A 68 -6.85 5.09 0.19
N GLU A 69 -8.10 4.69 0.42
CA GLU A 69 -9.26 5.57 0.37
C GLU A 69 -9.18 6.68 1.44
N ARG A 70 -8.68 6.35 2.64
CA ARG A 70 -8.43 7.32 3.71
C ARG A 70 -7.22 8.22 3.44
N LYS A 71 -6.12 7.66 2.92
CA LYS A 71 -4.88 8.40 2.67
C LYS A 71 -4.96 9.29 1.43
N PHE A 72 -5.72 8.87 0.41
CA PHE A 72 -5.90 9.56 -0.86
C PHE A 72 -7.39 9.75 -1.14
N PRO A 73 -8.08 10.60 -0.37
CA PRO A 73 -9.47 10.91 -0.68
C PRO A 73 -9.54 11.50 -2.09
N ARG A 74 -10.45 10.96 -2.92
CA ARG A 74 -10.72 11.56 -4.23
C ARG A 74 -11.13 13.01 -3.97
N LYS A 75 -10.37 13.99 -4.48
CA LYS A 75 -10.86 15.35 -4.59
C LYS A 75 -12.05 15.29 -5.54
N ILE A 76 -13.27 15.27 -4.99
CA ILE A 76 -14.47 15.51 -5.77
C ILE A 76 -14.31 16.94 -6.27
N ASN A 77 -14.05 17.09 -7.56
CA ASN A 77 -14.05 18.39 -8.20
C ASN A 77 -15.53 18.80 -8.27
N ILE A 78 -16.03 19.48 -7.23
CA ILE A 78 -17.31 20.17 -7.27
C ILE A 78 -17.07 21.39 -8.16
N LEU A 79 -17.06 21.17 -9.46
CA LEU A 79 -17.11 22.22 -10.46
C LEU A 79 -18.17 21.78 -11.46
N ASN A 80 -19.19 22.62 -11.62
CA ASN A 80 -20.38 22.48 -12.47
C ASN A 80 -21.62 21.89 -11.78
N SER A 81 -22.10 22.57 -10.74
CA SER A 81 -23.52 22.55 -10.38
C SER A 81 -24.01 23.95 -9.99
N ASP A 82 -23.59 24.98 -10.73
CA ASP A 82 -24.12 26.35 -10.63
C ASP A 82 -24.53 26.91 -12.01
N GLN A 83 -25.11 26.04 -12.85
CA GLN A 83 -25.95 26.46 -13.98
C GLN A 83 -27.39 26.04 -13.71
N SER A 84 -28.00 26.59 -12.66
CA SER A 84 -29.46 26.57 -12.42
C SER A 84 -29.81 27.52 -11.28
N LYS A 85 -29.62 28.83 -11.48
CA LYS A 85 -30.51 29.82 -10.88
C LYS A 85 -31.00 30.72 -12.00
N ASN A 86 -32.26 30.46 -12.32
CA ASN A 86 -33.03 31.06 -13.39
C ASN A 86 -33.18 32.56 -13.21
N GLU A 87 -33.39 33.19 -14.36
CA GLU A 87 -34.14 34.42 -14.63
C GLU A 87 -35.23 34.77 -13.61
N SER A 88 -35.55 36.08 -13.58
CA SER A 88 -36.67 36.79 -12.92
C SER A 88 -36.26 37.49 -11.62
N LEU A 89 -36.51 38.79 -11.39
CA LEU A 89 -37.44 39.74 -12.01
C LEU A 89 -37.06 41.17 -11.54
N ASP A 90 -37.34 42.16 -12.39
CA ASP A 90 -37.40 43.63 -12.20
C ASP A 90 -36.12 44.43 -11.88
#